data_AF-A0A9P0LRD0-F1
#
_entry.id   AF-A0A9P0LRD0-F1
#
_cell.length_a   1.000
_cell.length_b   1.000
_cell.length_c   1.000
_cell.angle_alpha   90.00
_cell.angle_beta   90.00
_cell.angle_gamma   90.00
#
_symmetry.space_group_name_H-M   'P 1'
#
loop_
_entity.id
_entity.type
_entity.pdbx_description
1 polymer ?
#
loop_
_entity_poly.entity_id
_entity_poly.type
_entity_poly.pdbx_seq_one_letter_code
_entity_poly.pdbx_strand_id
1 'polypeptide(L)'
;MTQHFQIARISSVQFLVRRLPMCSLSLSFKNNFNNNLANLESEKVTISTLRLERVTPFSDLNDIEFLEMMYEEEEKARHLNIENEIFTLFLKENDPFAVAELEHLFLAALTLKSAMSQRSAKSSGSSVLGSSAYIAAGKSRSENASSASILQMMSSRGPKINLSTKTEMVVRAFEDRQAAMAAFKKKAHATRRRLKCELEEFNQREDDITDSMAAFEYNIVAQGVDPLTQRIPAEKFLNYMYAWLKNSMQNIEKMRLRTSSMRLQHSKTKSLLAQRKELSLNVTAVDFDRLEIENKHFQKKIEQKNEHLFQLKKMTAGINLVITQHRKYMQGQTDYFTKIRNDVKKINKRTDEINWEADHVQSELDKAEETYDYFLGLQKSYKVPDVMEYVKLKGELREVQKSIKIWKRKKYIQDLAMDAALREMKHLTGSKRVDKNWLRDPEEVLGYNINTQNSVPDLTTLCLNPEKYDKNS
;
A
#
# COMPACT_ATOMS: atom_id res chain seq x y z
N MET A 1 -62.82 -17.07 1.83
CA MET A 1 -63.42 -15.74 2.07
C MET A 1 -62.66 -14.76 1.18
N THR A 2 -63.15 -14.50 -0.03
CA THR A 2 -64.04 -13.36 -0.41
C THR A 2 -63.26 -12.04 -0.55
N GLN A 3 -63.25 -11.30 -1.66
CA GLN A 3 -63.80 -11.43 -3.03
C GLN A 3 -62.73 -10.81 -3.98
N HIS A 4 -62.44 -11.28 -5.20
CA HIS A 4 -63.24 -11.27 -6.44
C HIS A 4 -63.80 -9.89 -6.88
N PHE A 5 -63.79 -9.68 -8.21
CA PHE A 5 -64.30 -8.51 -8.95
C PHE A 5 -63.43 -7.23 -8.92
N GLN A 6 -63.24 -6.47 -10.02
CA GLN A 6 -63.92 -6.45 -11.32
C GLN A 6 -62.99 -6.05 -12.51
N ILE A 7 -63.30 -6.58 -13.71
CA ILE A 7 -63.16 -5.97 -15.07
C ILE A 7 -61.73 -5.55 -15.51
N ALA A 8 -61.02 -6.23 -16.41
CA ALA A 8 -61.41 -6.71 -17.76
C ALA A 8 -61.80 -5.61 -18.77
N ARG A 9 -60.91 -4.64 -19.05
CA ARG A 9 -60.96 -3.84 -20.28
C ARG A 9 -60.20 -4.51 -21.42
N ILE A 10 -60.83 -5.51 -22.05
CA ILE A 10 -60.53 -5.89 -23.43
C ILE A 10 -61.41 -5.02 -24.33
N SER A 11 -60.83 -4.00 -24.98
CA SER A 11 -61.42 -3.38 -26.16
C SER A 11 -60.38 -2.57 -26.93
N SER A 12 -60.23 -2.91 -28.22
CA SER A 12 -59.85 -1.97 -29.28
C SER A 12 -58.54 -1.18 -29.17
N VAL A 13 -57.41 -1.89 -29.19
CA VAL A 13 -56.28 -1.46 -30.03
C VAL A 13 -56.09 -2.47 -31.15
N GLN A 14 -56.95 -2.36 -32.16
CA GLN A 14 -56.77 -3.08 -33.42
C GLN A 14 -55.48 -2.61 -34.10
N PHE A 15 -54.64 -3.58 -34.44
CA PHE A 15 -53.89 -3.60 -35.70
C PHE A 15 -53.18 -2.29 -36.11
N LEU A 16 -52.11 -1.92 -35.40
CA LEU A 16 -51.09 -1.03 -35.97
C LEU A 16 -49.65 -1.48 -35.68
N VAL A 17 -49.39 -2.77 -35.90
CA VAL A 17 -48.05 -3.21 -36.33
C VAL A 17 -47.77 -2.49 -37.65
N ARG A 18 -47.08 -1.34 -37.59
CA ARG A 18 -46.47 -0.69 -38.74
C ARG A 18 -45.34 -1.57 -39.27
N ARG A 19 -45.76 -2.58 -40.02
CA ARG A 19 -44.93 -3.30 -41.00
C ARG A 19 -44.39 -2.23 -41.94
N LEU A 20 -43.11 -1.91 -41.80
CA LEU A 20 -42.45 -0.96 -42.70
C LEU A 20 -42.63 -1.46 -44.14
N PRO A 21 -43.14 -0.65 -45.07
CA PRO A 21 -43.16 -1.02 -46.47
C PRO A 21 -41.73 -1.01 -47.05
N MET A 22 -41.58 -1.62 -48.22
CA MET A 22 -40.35 -1.66 -49.04
C MET A 22 -39.21 -2.55 -48.47
N CYS A 23 -38.93 -3.78 -48.93
CA CYS A 23 -39.56 -4.64 -49.96
C CYS A 23 -39.83 -4.02 -51.33
N SER A 24 -38.97 -3.11 -51.80
CA SER A 24 -38.89 -2.72 -53.22
C SER A 24 -37.89 -3.57 -54.02
N LEU A 25 -36.89 -4.17 -53.35
CA LEU A 25 -35.88 -5.03 -53.99
C LEU A 25 -36.39 -6.46 -54.30
N SER A 26 -37.33 -7.01 -53.52
CA SER A 26 -37.79 -8.40 -53.69
C SER A 26 -38.76 -8.61 -54.85
N LEU A 27 -39.59 -7.61 -55.20
CA LEU A 27 -40.43 -7.69 -56.40
C LEU A 27 -39.62 -7.51 -57.68
N SER A 28 -38.61 -6.63 -57.68
CA SER A 28 -37.75 -6.44 -58.85
C SER A 28 -36.96 -7.73 -59.16
N PHE A 29 -36.45 -8.41 -58.13
CA PHE A 29 -35.77 -9.70 -58.29
C PHE A 29 -36.69 -10.81 -58.80
N LYS A 30 -37.93 -10.92 -58.28
CA LYS A 30 -38.88 -11.95 -58.74
C LYS A 30 -39.40 -11.71 -60.16
N ASN A 31 -39.63 -10.46 -60.55
CA ASN A 31 -40.10 -10.15 -61.90
C ASN A 31 -39.00 -10.36 -62.95
N ASN A 32 -37.72 -10.09 -62.62
CA ASN A 32 -36.60 -10.42 -63.52
C ASN A 32 -36.36 -11.94 -63.63
N PHE A 33 -36.64 -12.73 -62.59
CA PHE A 33 -36.46 -14.18 -62.64
C PHE A 33 -37.50 -14.84 -63.56
N ASN A 34 -38.77 -14.46 -63.44
CA ASN A 34 -39.84 -15.03 -64.27
C ASN A 34 -39.71 -14.67 -65.76
N ASN A 35 -39.30 -13.44 -66.09
CA ASN A 35 -39.09 -13.02 -67.47
C ASN A 35 -37.90 -13.73 -68.14
N ASN A 36 -36.84 -14.03 -67.39
CA ASN A 36 -35.72 -14.82 -67.92
C ASN A 36 -36.08 -16.31 -68.08
N LEU A 37 -36.93 -16.87 -67.21
CA LEU A 37 -37.38 -18.26 -67.33
C LEU A 37 -38.18 -18.51 -68.63
N ALA A 38 -39.08 -17.58 -69.00
CA ALA A 38 -39.84 -17.67 -70.24
C ALA A 38 -38.97 -17.51 -71.51
N ASN A 39 -37.93 -16.67 -71.46
CA ASN A 39 -36.96 -16.58 -72.56
C ASN A 39 -36.10 -17.87 -72.67
N LEU A 40 -35.71 -18.48 -71.55
CA LEU A 40 -34.98 -19.75 -71.54
C LEU A 40 -35.79 -20.94 -72.09
N GLU A 41 -37.11 -20.97 -71.88
CA GLU A 41 -37.97 -22.02 -72.45
C GLU A 41 -38.18 -21.87 -73.96
N SER A 42 -38.34 -20.64 -74.45
CA SER A 42 -38.47 -20.37 -75.90
C SER A 42 -37.14 -20.54 -76.68
N GLU A 43 -35.99 -20.25 -76.06
CA GLU A 43 -34.68 -20.48 -76.66
C GLU A 43 -34.33 -21.99 -76.72
N LYS A 44 -34.74 -22.78 -75.70
CA LYS A 44 -34.58 -24.26 -75.70
C LYS A 44 -35.32 -24.95 -76.85
N VAL A 45 -36.52 -24.51 -77.21
CA VAL A 45 -37.27 -25.10 -78.36
C VAL A 45 -36.54 -24.87 -79.68
N THR A 46 -35.86 -23.73 -79.83
CA THR A 46 -35.23 -23.32 -81.10
C THR A 46 -33.90 -24.02 -81.38
N ILE A 47 -33.22 -24.55 -80.35
CA ILE A 47 -31.92 -25.23 -80.49
C ILE A 47 -32.06 -26.71 -80.94
N SER A 48 -33.27 -27.27 -80.90
CA SER A 48 -33.54 -28.70 -81.15
C SER A 48 -33.41 -29.17 -82.62
N THR A 49 -33.21 -28.27 -83.59
CA THR A 49 -33.35 -28.56 -85.03
C THR A 49 -32.06 -28.45 -85.86
N LEU A 50 -30.90 -28.16 -85.26
CA LEU A 50 -29.60 -28.13 -85.96
C LEU A 50 -28.64 -29.20 -85.46
N ARG A 51 -28.98 -30.46 -85.76
CA ARG A 51 -28.12 -31.63 -85.56
C ARG A 51 -27.01 -31.66 -86.61
N LEU A 52 -26.00 -30.82 -86.44
CA LEU A 52 -24.70 -31.01 -87.08
C LEU A 52 -23.85 -31.93 -86.21
N GLU A 53 -23.38 -33.04 -86.78
CA GLU A 53 -22.58 -34.05 -86.11
C GLU A 53 -21.23 -33.48 -85.64
N ARG A 54 -21.19 -33.00 -84.40
CA ARG A 54 -19.98 -33.03 -83.60
C ARG A 54 -20.06 -34.24 -82.67
N VAL A 55 -19.03 -35.09 -82.74
CA VAL A 55 -18.81 -36.19 -81.80
C VAL A 55 -18.86 -35.60 -80.39
N THR A 56 -19.90 -35.95 -79.65
CA THR A 56 -20.13 -35.48 -78.28
C THR A 56 -19.17 -36.22 -77.34
N PRO A 57 -18.35 -35.55 -76.51
CA PRO A 57 -17.44 -36.19 -75.55
C PRO A 57 -18.15 -36.89 -74.36
N PHE A 58 -19.41 -37.29 -74.53
CA PHE A 58 -20.34 -37.69 -73.48
C PHE A 58 -20.89 -39.12 -73.65
N SER A 59 -20.41 -39.88 -74.64
CA SER A 59 -20.87 -41.26 -74.87
C SER A 59 -20.33 -42.28 -73.86
N ASP A 60 -19.30 -41.90 -73.11
CA ASP A 60 -18.45 -42.83 -72.35
C ASP A 60 -18.48 -42.57 -70.83
N LEU A 61 -19.28 -41.61 -70.35
CA LEU A 61 -19.40 -41.24 -68.94
C LEU A 61 -20.65 -41.86 -68.29
N ASN A 62 -20.52 -42.21 -67.02
CA ASN A 62 -21.61 -42.76 -66.20
C ASN A 62 -22.60 -41.65 -65.80
N ASP A 63 -23.88 -41.97 -65.62
CA ASP A 63 -24.95 -40.98 -65.32
C ASP A 63 -24.64 -40.08 -64.10
N ILE A 64 -23.90 -40.63 -63.13
CA ILE A 64 -23.43 -39.94 -61.93
C ILE A 64 -22.36 -38.89 -62.26
N GLU A 65 -21.39 -39.24 -63.12
CA GLU A 65 -20.32 -38.33 -63.58
C GLU A 65 -20.88 -37.21 -64.45
N PHE A 66 -21.93 -37.51 -65.24
CA PHE A 66 -22.66 -36.50 -66.00
C PHE A 66 -23.37 -35.48 -65.10
N LEU A 67 -24.02 -35.94 -64.02
CA LEU A 67 -24.63 -35.05 -63.02
C LEU A 67 -23.59 -34.21 -62.27
N GLU A 68 -22.45 -34.78 -61.91
CA GLU A 68 -21.34 -34.06 -61.27
C GLU A 68 -20.80 -32.95 -62.18
N MET A 69 -20.52 -33.25 -63.46
CA MET A 69 -20.14 -32.23 -64.44
C MET A 69 -21.22 -31.16 -64.65
N MET A 70 -22.51 -31.54 -64.64
CA MET A 70 -23.60 -30.58 -64.77
C MET A 70 -23.65 -29.61 -63.58
N TYR A 71 -23.47 -30.11 -62.35
CA TYR A 71 -23.40 -29.26 -61.15
C TYR A 71 -22.15 -28.37 -61.14
N GLU A 72 -20.99 -28.90 -61.53
CA GLU A 72 -19.79 -28.08 -61.70
C GLU A 72 -20.00 -26.96 -62.73
N GLU A 73 -20.66 -27.24 -63.86
CA GLU A 73 -20.86 -26.24 -64.91
C GLU A 73 -21.92 -25.20 -64.52
N GLU A 74 -22.97 -25.60 -63.78
CA GLU A 74 -23.90 -24.66 -63.15
C GLU A 74 -23.19 -23.78 -62.10
N GLU A 75 -22.27 -24.35 -61.32
CA GLU A 75 -21.45 -23.62 -60.36
C GLU A 75 -20.47 -22.65 -61.05
N LYS A 76 -19.78 -23.07 -62.12
CA LYS A 76 -18.93 -22.20 -62.93
C LYS A 76 -19.75 -21.07 -63.57
N ALA A 77 -20.94 -21.36 -64.08
CA ALA A 77 -21.85 -20.34 -64.62
C ALA A 77 -22.31 -19.34 -63.56
N ARG A 78 -22.65 -19.80 -62.34
CA ARG A 78 -22.95 -18.92 -61.20
C ARG A 78 -21.76 -18.04 -60.83
N HIS A 79 -20.56 -18.59 -60.73
CA HIS A 79 -19.33 -17.84 -60.43
C HIS A 79 -19.05 -16.77 -61.49
N LEU A 80 -19.09 -17.13 -62.78
CA LEU A 80 -18.90 -16.19 -63.89
C LEU A 80 -19.96 -15.08 -63.90
N ASN A 81 -21.21 -15.39 -63.56
CA ASN A 81 -22.27 -14.37 -63.48
C ASN A 81 -22.04 -13.37 -62.33
N ILE A 82 -21.68 -13.86 -61.13
CA ILE A 82 -21.33 -13.01 -59.97
C ILE A 82 -20.08 -12.19 -60.27
N GLU A 83 -19.08 -12.79 -60.90
CA GLU A 83 -17.83 -12.14 -61.31
C GLU A 83 -18.09 -11.00 -62.30
N ASN A 84 -18.91 -11.26 -63.33
CA ASN A 84 -19.36 -10.25 -64.28
C ASN A 84 -20.15 -9.13 -63.58
N GLU A 85 -21.06 -9.46 -62.66
CA GLU A 85 -21.80 -8.46 -61.86
C GLU A 85 -20.84 -7.56 -61.06
N ILE A 86 -19.82 -8.14 -60.40
CA ILE A 86 -18.79 -7.39 -59.67
C ILE A 86 -18.04 -6.44 -60.61
N PHE A 87 -17.61 -6.89 -61.80
CA PHE A 87 -16.90 -6.01 -62.74
C PHE A 87 -17.80 -4.95 -63.37
N THR A 88 -19.04 -5.27 -63.73
CA THR A 88 -19.98 -4.26 -64.24
C THR A 88 -20.27 -3.19 -63.17
N LEU A 89 -20.44 -3.57 -61.91
CA LEU A 89 -20.61 -2.61 -60.80
C LEU A 89 -19.35 -1.79 -60.54
N PHE A 90 -18.18 -2.43 -60.47
CA PHE A 90 -16.89 -1.77 -60.25
C PHE A 90 -16.56 -0.77 -61.36
N LEU A 91 -16.74 -1.15 -62.62
CA LEU A 91 -16.56 -0.26 -63.76
C LEU A 91 -17.59 0.87 -63.75
N LYS A 92 -18.87 0.59 -63.44
CA LYS A 92 -19.90 1.64 -63.35
C LYS A 92 -19.63 2.69 -62.27
N GLU A 93 -18.94 2.33 -61.19
CA GLU A 93 -18.57 3.22 -60.09
C GLU A 93 -17.24 3.97 -60.32
N ASN A 94 -16.31 3.41 -61.10
CA ASN A 94 -14.98 4.00 -61.34
C ASN A 94 -14.79 4.62 -62.75
N ASP A 95 -15.38 4.04 -63.80
CA ASP A 95 -15.37 4.53 -65.19
C ASP A 95 -16.71 4.21 -65.90
N PRO A 96 -17.71 5.10 -65.80
CA PRO A 96 -19.00 4.90 -66.43
C PRO A 96 -18.98 4.99 -67.96
N PHE A 97 -17.91 5.53 -68.57
CA PHE A 97 -17.80 5.62 -70.03
C PHE A 97 -17.39 4.28 -70.64
N ALA A 98 -16.46 3.55 -70.01
CA ALA A 98 -16.07 2.21 -70.43
C ALA A 98 -17.24 1.21 -70.44
N VAL A 99 -18.21 1.35 -69.52
CA VAL A 99 -19.42 0.50 -69.49
C VAL A 99 -20.34 0.81 -70.68
N ALA A 100 -20.54 2.07 -71.03
CA ALA A 100 -21.36 2.47 -72.17
C ALA A 100 -20.75 2.00 -73.51
N GLU A 101 -19.42 2.06 -73.65
CA GLU A 101 -18.71 1.54 -74.82
C GLU A 101 -18.88 0.01 -74.96
N LEU A 102 -18.79 -0.72 -73.84
CA LEU A 102 -19.08 -2.16 -73.78
C LEU A 102 -20.51 -2.52 -74.17
N GLU A 103 -21.51 -1.76 -73.70
CA GLU A 103 -22.93 -1.95 -74.08
C GLU A 103 -23.15 -1.71 -75.57
N HIS A 104 -22.57 -0.65 -76.14
CA HIS A 104 -22.62 -0.37 -77.57
C HIS A 104 -21.95 -1.46 -78.42
N LEU A 105 -20.78 -1.96 -77.99
CA LEU A 105 -20.09 -3.08 -78.65
C LEU A 105 -20.89 -4.38 -78.59
N PHE A 106 -21.54 -4.67 -77.45
CA PHE A 106 -22.37 -5.86 -77.28
C PHE A 106 -23.62 -5.83 -78.18
N LEU A 107 -24.30 -4.69 -78.27
CA LEU A 107 -25.42 -4.47 -79.20
C LEU A 107 -24.99 -4.62 -80.66
N ALA A 108 -23.83 -4.07 -81.04
CA ALA A 108 -23.27 -4.24 -82.37
C ALA A 108 -22.95 -5.71 -82.68
N ALA A 109 -22.37 -6.45 -81.73
CA ALA A 109 -22.06 -7.88 -81.87
C ALA A 109 -23.32 -8.77 -82.00
N LEU A 110 -24.39 -8.49 -81.23
CA LEU A 110 -25.69 -9.17 -81.37
C LEU A 110 -26.30 -8.94 -82.75
N THR A 111 -26.25 -7.70 -83.24
CA THR A 111 -26.73 -7.33 -84.58
C THR A 111 -25.93 -8.03 -85.68
N LEU A 112 -24.61 -8.16 -85.51
CA LEU A 112 -23.73 -8.89 -86.44
C LEU A 112 -24.02 -10.41 -86.43
N LYS A 113 -24.26 -11.00 -85.25
CA LYS A 113 -24.62 -12.42 -85.09
C LYS A 113 -25.95 -12.76 -85.78
N SER A 114 -26.96 -11.90 -85.68
CA SER A 114 -28.24 -12.09 -86.39
C SER A 114 -28.06 -11.99 -87.92
N ALA A 115 -27.27 -11.03 -88.40
CA ALA A 115 -26.95 -10.88 -89.82
C ALA A 115 -26.12 -12.05 -90.40
N MET A 116 -25.23 -12.66 -89.61
CA MET A 116 -24.49 -13.86 -90.03
C MET A 116 -25.38 -15.10 -90.08
N SER A 117 -26.32 -15.26 -89.14
CA SER A 117 -27.28 -16.37 -89.15
C SER A 117 -28.19 -16.38 -90.40
N GLN A 118 -28.43 -15.22 -91.02
CA GLN A 118 -29.18 -15.12 -92.28
C GLN A 118 -28.34 -15.33 -93.55
N ARG A 119 -27.00 -15.40 -93.47
CA ARG A 119 -26.10 -15.52 -94.64
C ARG A 119 -25.69 -16.95 -95.00
N SER A 120 -26.10 -17.96 -94.23
CA SER A 120 -25.84 -19.38 -94.55
C SER A 120 -26.82 -19.97 -95.57
N ALA A 121 -27.83 -19.22 -96.01
CA ALA A 121 -28.81 -19.65 -97.01
C ALA A 121 -28.73 -18.81 -98.30
N LYS A 122 -28.11 -19.41 -99.33
CA LYS A 122 -27.95 -18.98 -100.75
C LYS A 122 -26.58 -18.39 -101.12
N SER A 123 -25.80 -19.23 -101.82
CA SER A 123 -24.75 -18.81 -102.75
C SER A 123 -24.93 -19.55 -104.08
N SER A 124 -25.19 -18.82 -105.17
CA SER A 124 -24.98 -19.21 -106.58
C SER A 124 -25.47 -18.12 -107.52
N GLY A 125 -24.72 -17.81 -108.59
CA GLY A 125 -25.28 -17.19 -109.80
C GLY A 125 -25.12 -15.68 -110.01
N SER A 126 -23.93 -15.28 -110.47
CA SER A 126 -23.70 -14.46 -111.69
C SER A 126 -24.50 -13.16 -111.99
N SER A 127 -23.71 -12.10 -112.24
CA SER A 127 -23.81 -11.15 -113.38
C SER A 127 -24.91 -10.07 -113.51
N VAL A 128 -24.41 -8.82 -113.55
CA VAL A 128 -24.56 -7.83 -114.66
C VAL A 128 -25.70 -6.77 -114.61
N LEU A 129 -25.27 -5.51 -114.87
CA LEU A 129 -26.02 -4.25 -115.09
C LEU A 129 -26.91 -3.75 -113.93
N GLY A 130 -26.94 -2.46 -113.57
CA GLY A 130 -26.23 -1.29 -114.10
C GLY A 130 -27.16 -0.11 -114.35
N SER A 131 -27.16 0.90 -113.48
CA SER A 131 -27.58 2.27 -113.82
C SER A 131 -27.24 3.30 -112.74
N SER A 132 -27.07 4.53 -113.20
CA SER A 132 -26.68 5.72 -112.42
C SER A 132 -27.86 6.36 -111.70
N ALA A 133 -27.62 6.93 -110.52
CA ALA A 133 -28.34 8.12 -110.04
C ALA A 133 -27.45 8.94 -109.09
N TYR A 134 -27.44 10.24 -109.30
CA TYR A 134 -26.74 11.23 -108.48
C TYR A 134 -27.63 11.68 -107.30
N ILE A 135 -27.05 12.11 -106.16
CA ILE A 135 -27.30 13.42 -105.49
C ILE A 135 -26.79 13.47 -104.03
N ALA A 136 -26.39 14.68 -103.63
CA ALA A 136 -26.24 15.22 -102.27
C ALA A 136 -25.20 14.63 -101.29
N ALA A 137 -24.11 15.39 -101.20
CA ALA A 137 -23.42 15.74 -99.96
C ALA A 137 -24.26 15.68 -98.66
N GLY A 138 -23.74 14.94 -97.68
CA GLY A 138 -24.17 14.97 -96.27
C GLY A 138 -22.97 14.76 -95.36
N LYS A 139 -22.27 15.85 -95.00
CA LYS A 139 -21.00 15.79 -94.24
C LYS A 139 -21.26 15.45 -92.76
N SER A 140 -21.36 14.16 -92.46
CA SER A 140 -21.34 13.62 -91.10
C SER A 140 -20.16 12.66 -90.94
N ARG A 141 -19.34 12.88 -89.91
CA ARG A 141 -18.31 11.92 -89.50
C ARG A 141 -19.00 10.73 -88.84
N SER A 142 -19.43 9.78 -89.65
CA SER A 142 -19.74 8.43 -89.17
C SER A 142 -18.41 7.74 -88.87
N GLU A 143 -18.08 7.58 -87.60
CA GLU A 143 -17.04 6.63 -87.18
C GLU A 143 -17.57 5.21 -87.42
N ASN A 144 -17.46 4.77 -88.68
CA ASN A 144 -17.67 3.38 -89.03
C ASN A 144 -16.52 2.56 -88.43
N ALA A 145 -16.66 2.22 -87.15
CA ALA A 145 -15.95 1.08 -86.56
C ALA A 145 -16.20 -0.11 -87.49
N SER A 146 -15.14 -0.53 -88.19
CA SER A 146 -15.27 -1.50 -89.26
C SER A 146 -15.83 -2.80 -88.69
N SER A 147 -16.81 -3.39 -89.38
CA SER A 147 -17.41 -4.67 -88.96
C SER A 147 -16.37 -5.79 -88.83
N ALA A 148 -15.24 -5.66 -89.54
CA ALA A 148 -14.04 -6.47 -89.36
C ALA A 148 -13.40 -6.34 -87.96
N SER A 149 -13.30 -5.13 -87.39
CA SER A 149 -12.76 -4.90 -86.04
C SER A 149 -13.61 -5.60 -84.98
N ILE A 150 -14.93 -5.47 -85.07
CA ILE A 150 -15.89 -6.14 -84.18
C ILE A 150 -15.77 -7.67 -84.31
N LEU A 151 -15.71 -8.20 -85.54
CA LEU A 151 -15.56 -9.63 -85.77
C LEU A 151 -14.21 -10.19 -85.26
N GLN A 152 -13.15 -9.39 -85.38
CA GLN A 152 -11.81 -9.72 -84.89
C GLN A 152 -11.76 -9.74 -83.35
N MET A 153 -12.49 -8.85 -82.67
CA MET A 153 -12.66 -8.88 -81.21
C MET A 153 -13.58 -10.00 -80.70
N MET A 154 -14.48 -10.55 -81.52
CA MET A 154 -15.28 -11.73 -81.17
C MET A 154 -14.52 -13.05 -81.36
N SER A 155 -13.61 -13.11 -82.33
CA SER A 155 -12.89 -14.34 -82.71
C SER A 155 -11.51 -14.47 -82.02
N SER A 156 -10.84 -13.34 -81.75
CA SER A 156 -9.70 -13.32 -80.84
C SER A 156 -10.20 -13.12 -79.41
N ARG A 157 -9.65 -13.91 -78.46
CA ARG A 157 -9.88 -13.73 -77.02
C ARG A 157 -9.67 -12.25 -76.67
N GLY A 158 -10.74 -11.57 -76.26
CA GLY A 158 -10.74 -10.15 -75.92
C GLY A 158 -9.71 -9.79 -74.83
N PRO A 159 -9.53 -8.49 -74.54
CA PRO A 159 -8.45 -7.98 -73.69
C PRO A 159 -8.31 -8.80 -72.41
N LYS A 160 -7.26 -9.64 -72.35
CA LYS A 160 -7.00 -10.51 -71.20
C LYS A 160 -6.51 -9.65 -70.06
N ILE A 161 -7.46 -9.13 -69.27
CA ILE A 161 -7.19 -8.59 -67.95
C ILE A 161 -6.42 -9.68 -67.20
N ASN A 162 -5.19 -9.35 -66.78
CA ASN A 162 -4.30 -10.30 -66.12
C ASN A 162 -5.01 -10.85 -64.87
N LEU A 163 -4.85 -12.15 -64.57
CA LEU A 163 -5.44 -12.76 -63.38
C LEU A 163 -5.09 -11.98 -62.10
N SER A 164 -3.88 -11.42 -62.01
CA SER A 164 -3.48 -10.50 -60.93
C SER A 164 -4.40 -9.28 -60.85
N THR A 165 -4.50 -8.49 -61.93
CA THR A 165 -5.36 -7.30 -62.03
C THR A 165 -6.83 -7.64 -61.79
N LYS A 166 -7.28 -8.80 -62.26
CA LYS A 166 -8.62 -9.34 -62.02
C LYS A 166 -8.87 -9.60 -60.53
N THR A 167 -7.94 -10.27 -59.84
CA THR A 167 -8.01 -10.47 -58.39
C THR A 167 -7.90 -9.15 -57.60
N GLU A 168 -7.05 -8.22 -58.04
CA GLU A 168 -6.90 -6.88 -57.43
C GLU A 168 -8.20 -6.07 -57.52
N MET A 169 -8.89 -6.09 -58.68
CA MET A 169 -10.21 -5.45 -58.82
C MET A 169 -11.27 -6.10 -57.92
N VAL A 170 -11.32 -7.43 -57.82
CA VAL A 170 -12.27 -8.13 -56.93
C VAL A 170 -11.99 -7.82 -55.45
N VAL A 171 -10.71 -7.85 -55.04
CA VAL A 171 -10.30 -7.49 -53.68
C VAL A 171 -10.66 -6.04 -53.37
N ARG A 172 -10.36 -5.11 -54.27
CA ARG A 172 -10.70 -3.69 -54.08
C ARG A 172 -12.20 -3.46 -54.03
N ALA A 173 -12.98 -4.05 -54.93
CA ALA A 173 -14.44 -3.97 -54.90
C ALA A 173 -15.03 -4.57 -53.61
N PHE A 174 -14.41 -5.64 -53.07
CA PHE A 174 -14.78 -6.23 -51.78
C PHE A 174 -14.43 -5.31 -50.61
N GLU A 175 -13.25 -4.71 -50.59
CA GLU A 175 -12.82 -3.72 -49.59
C GLU A 175 -13.72 -2.48 -49.59
N ASP A 176 -13.97 -1.90 -50.76
CA ASP A 176 -14.87 -0.76 -50.94
C ASP A 176 -16.29 -1.09 -50.47
N ARG A 177 -16.81 -2.27 -50.81
CA ARG A 177 -18.14 -2.71 -50.36
C ARG A 177 -18.19 -3.02 -48.86
N GLN A 178 -17.10 -3.54 -48.28
CA GLN A 178 -16.98 -3.77 -46.84
C GLN A 178 -16.91 -2.43 -46.08
N ALA A 179 -16.15 -1.45 -46.59
CA ALA A 179 -16.09 -0.09 -46.07
C ALA A 179 -17.44 0.61 -46.16
N ALA A 180 -18.14 0.51 -47.29
CA ALA A 180 -19.50 1.03 -47.47
C ALA A 180 -20.49 0.38 -46.50
N MET A 181 -20.41 -0.93 -46.27
CA MET A 181 -21.24 -1.64 -45.29
C MET A 181 -20.94 -1.18 -43.85
N ALA A 182 -19.68 -0.98 -43.49
CA ALA A 182 -19.28 -0.47 -42.18
C ALA A 182 -19.76 0.98 -41.96
N ALA A 183 -19.65 1.83 -42.98
CA ALA A 183 -20.16 3.20 -42.97
C ALA A 183 -21.70 3.24 -42.85
N PHE A 184 -22.40 2.39 -43.61
CA PHE A 184 -23.86 2.24 -43.50
C PHE A 184 -24.28 1.78 -42.11
N LYS A 185 -23.62 0.76 -41.54
CA LYS A 185 -23.88 0.28 -40.17
C LYS A 185 -23.67 1.38 -39.13
N LYS A 186 -22.59 2.17 -39.25
CA LYS A 186 -22.33 3.34 -38.39
C LYS A 186 -23.44 4.39 -38.50
N LYS A 187 -23.86 4.73 -39.73
CA LYS A 187 -24.97 5.68 -40.01
C LYS A 187 -26.30 5.17 -39.45
N ALA A 188 -26.62 3.90 -39.66
CA ALA A 188 -27.84 3.26 -39.15
C ALA A 188 -27.88 3.24 -37.61
N HIS A 189 -26.76 2.91 -36.95
CA HIS A 189 -26.68 2.98 -35.48
C HIS A 189 -26.81 4.42 -34.95
N ALA A 190 -26.22 5.42 -35.62
CA ALA A 190 -26.35 6.83 -35.27
C ALA A 190 -27.80 7.31 -35.42
N THR A 191 -28.46 7.03 -36.56
CA THR A 191 -29.88 7.37 -36.78
C THR A 191 -30.78 6.67 -35.78
N ARG A 192 -30.57 5.37 -35.50
CA ARG A 192 -31.33 4.63 -34.47
C ARG A 192 -31.17 5.27 -33.09
N ARG A 193 -29.96 5.72 -32.73
CA ARG A 193 -29.72 6.38 -31.44
C ARG A 193 -30.41 7.75 -31.39
N ARG A 194 -30.33 8.54 -32.46
CA ARG A 194 -31.05 9.83 -32.59
C ARG A 194 -32.55 9.64 -32.41
N LEU A 195 -33.18 8.78 -33.20
CA LEU A 195 -34.62 8.51 -33.13
C LEU A 195 -35.06 8.00 -31.75
N LYS A 196 -34.23 7.18 -31.09
CA LYS A 196 -34.51 6.74 -29.72
C LYS A 196 -34.44 7.91 -28.71
N CYS A 197 -33.45 8.79 -28.83
CA CYS A 197 -33.36 9.97 -27.96
C CYS A 197 -34.52 10.96 -28.23
N GLU A 198 -34.94 11.14 -29.47
CA GLU A 198 -36.12 11.95 -29.83
C GLU A 198 -37.40 11.36 -29.23
N LEU A 199 -37.58 10.03 -29.28
CA LEU A 199 -38.72 9.35 -28.64
C LEU A 199 -38.68 9.53 -27.11
N GLU A 200 -37.52 9.32 -26.47
CA GLU A 200 -37.32 9.57 -25.04
C GLU A 200 -37.63 11.03 -24.65
N GLU A 201 -37.31 12.00 -25.52
CA GLU A 201 -37.63 13.43 -25.33
C GLU A 201 -39.12 13.74 -25.55
N PHE A 202 -39.76 13.14 -26.56
CA PHE A 202 -41.20 13.29 -26.80
C PHE A 202 -42.02 12.76 -25.62
N ASN A 203 -41.67 11.59 -25.09
CA ASN A 203 -42.33 11.02 -23.91
C ASN A 203 -42.19 11.94 -22.69
N GLN A 204 -40.97 12.44 -22.39
CA GLN A 204 -40.78 13.36 -21.27
C GLN A 204 -41.58 14.67 -21.47
N ARG A 205 -41.68 15.17 -22.71
CA ARG A 205 -42.52 16.35 -23.01
C ARG A 205 -44.01 16.06 -22.88
N GLU A 206 -44.47 14.86 -23.19
CA GLU A 206 -45.85 14.43 -22.97
C GLU A 206 -46.16 14.33 -21.47
N ASP A 207 -45.30 13.67 -20.69
CA ASP A 207 -45.37 13.60 -19.22
C ASP A 207 -45.42 15.02 -18.62
N ASP A 208 -44.43 15.89 -18.94
CA ASP A 208 -44.35 17.27 -18.44
C ASP A 208 -45.60 18.11 -18.79
N ILE A 209 -46.20 17.91 -19.97
CA ILE A 209 -47.43 18.59 -20.40
C ILE A 209 -48.64 18.06 -19.62
N THR A 210 -48.79 16.74 -19.50
CA THR A 210 -49.93 16.14 -18.78
C THR A 210 -49.92 16.49 -17.29
N ASP A 211 -48.75 16.46 -16.64
CA ASP A 211 -48.57 16.94 -15.26
C ASP A 211 -48.89 18.44 -15.14
N SER A 212 -48.44 19.26 -16.10
CA SER A 212 -48.73 20.71 -16.11
C SER A 212 -50.23 21.01 -16.33
N MET A 213 -50.92 20.22 -17.15
CA MET A 213 -52.37 20.31 -17.37
C MET A 213 -53.13 19.91 -16.11
N ALA A 214 -52.82 18.75 -15.52
CA ALA A 214 -53.46 18.29 -14.28
C ALA A 214 -53.23 19.28 -13.11
N ALA A 215 -52.02 19.83 -13.00
CA ALA A 215 -51.71 20.87 -12.02
C ALA A 215 -52.50 22.17 -12.26
N PHE A 216 -52.68 22.58 -13.52
CA PHE A 216 -53.49 23.75 -13.87
C PHE A 216 -54.97 23.52 -13.55
N GLU A 217 -55.54 22.41 -14.01
CA GLU A 217 -56.94 22.03 -13.75
C GLU A 217 -57.23 21.99 -12.24
N TYR A 218 -56.36 21.35 -11.46
CA TYR A 218 -56.52 21.29 -10.00
C TYR A 218 -56.44 22.67 -9.32
N ASN A 219 -55.39 23.45 -9.60
CA ASN A 219 -55.14 24.70 -8.86
C ASN A 219 -56.01 25.88 -9.32
N ILE A 220 -56.38 25.93 -10.61
CA ILE A 220 -57.10 27.05 -11.24
C ILE A 220 -58.57 26.71 -11.51
N VAL A 221 -58.89 25.51 -11.99
CA VAL A 221 -60.27 25.16 -12.35
C VAL A 221 -61.05 24.59 -11.16
N ALA A 222 -60.47 23.64 -10.42
CA ALA A 222 -61.14 23.00 -9.28
C ALA A 222 -61.04 23.84 -8.00
N GLN A 223 -59.83 24.25 -7.59
CA GLN A 223 -59.63 25.08 -6.40
C GLN A 223 -59.67 26.58 -6.68
N GLY A 224 -59.56 27.01 -7.93
CA GLY A 224 -59.34 28.42 -8.28
C GLY A 224 -60.59 29.25 -8.46
N VAL A 225 -61.75 28.61 -8.58
CA VAL A 225 -63.05 29.26 -8.69
C VAL A 225 -63.52 29.72 -7.30
N ASP A 226 -63.91 31.00 -7.18
CA ASP A 226 -64.57 31.50 -5.97
C ASP A 226 -65.99 30.88 -5.86
N PRO A 227 -66.34 30.20 -4.74
CA PRO A 227 -67.63 29.53 -4.59
C PRO A 227 -68.84 30.48 -4.66
N LEU A 228 -68.67 31.78 -4.39
CA LEU A 228 -69.77 32.75 -4.44
C LEU A 228 -69.98 33.32 -5.85
N THR A 229 -68.92 33.73 -6.55
CA THR A 229 -69.03 34.36 -7.88
C THR A 229 -68.93 33.39 -9.06
N GLN A 230 -68.51 32.14 -8.82
CA GLN A 230 -68.22 31.11 -9.85
C GLN A 230 -67.22 31.58 -10.93
N ARG A 231 -66.41 32.60 -10.62
CA ARG A 231 -65.36 33.14 -11.48
C ARG A 231 -63.99 32.86 -10.87
N ILE A 232 -62.98 32.78 -11.72
CA ILE A 232 -61.59 32.62 -11.30
C ILE A 232 -61.02 34.02 -11.03
N PRO A 233 -60.55 34.33 -9.80
CA PRO A 233 -59.92 35.62 -9.51
C PRO A 233 -58.62 35.77 -10.31
N ALA A 234 -58.43 36.93 -10.94
CA ALA A 234 -57.26 37.21 -11.77
C ALA A 234 -55.93 37.07 -10.98
N GLU A 235 -55.92 37.44 -9.71
CA GLU A 235 -54.77 37.28 -8.82
C GLU A 235 -54.34 35.81 -8.67
N LYS A 236 -55.28 34.87 -8.59
CA LYS A 236 -54.97 33.45 -8.43
C LYS A 236 -54.36 32.85 -9.70
N PHE A 237 -54.85 33.26 -10.87
CA PHE A 237 -54.22 32.93 -12.15
C PHE A 237 -52.82 33.55 -12.28
N LEU A 238 -52.65 34.83 -11.97
CA LEU A 238 -51.35 35.51 -12.01
C LEU A 238 -50.33 34.84 -11.06
N ASN A 239 -50.72 34.55 -9.82
CA ASN A 239 -49.86 33.88 -8.84
C ASN A 239 -49.44 32.48 -9.31
N TYR A 240 -50.34 31.71 -9.94
CA TYR A 240 -49.99 30.44 -10.57
C TYR A 240 -48.98 30.63 -11.72
N MET A 241 -49.21 31.59 -12.62
CA MET A 241 -48.30 31.87 -13.74
C MET A 241 -46.91 32.32 -13.26
N TYR A 242 -46.82 33.14 -12.21
CA TYR A 242 -45.54 33.51 -11.58
C TYR A 242 -44.84 32.30 -10.95
N ALA A 243 -45.58 31.42 -10.24
CA ALA A 243 -45.03 30.21 -9.66
C ALA A 243 -44.53 29.21 -10.73
N TRP A 244 -45.30 29.03 -11.81
CA TRP A 244 -44.95 28.21 -12.95
C TRP A 244 -43.69 28.73 -13.66
N LEU A 245 -43.61 30.04 -13.94
CA LEU A 245 -42.43 30.67 -14.54
C LEU A 245 -41.18 30.50 -13.65
N LYS A 246 -41.32 30.67 -12.34
CA LYS A 246 -40.23 30.47 -11.36
C LYS A 246 -39.75 29.01 -11.33
N ASN A 247 -40.67 28.04 -11.35
CA ASN A 247 -40.36 26.61 -11.39
C ASN A 247 -39.66 26.24 -12.71
N SER A 248 -40.17 26.73 -13.85
CA SER A 248 -39.54 26.57 -15.17
C SER A 248 -38.08 27.08 -15.17
N MET A 249 -37.83 28.26 -14.61
CA MET A 249 -36.47 28.81 -14.50
C MET A 249 -35.55 27.96 -13.58
N GLN A 250 -36.08 27.41 -12.48
CA GLN A 250 -35.34 26.47 -11.63
C GLN A 250 -35.02 25.15 -12.36
N ASN A 251 -35.95 24.63 -13.16
CA ASN A 251 -35.74 23.41 -13.96
C ASN A 251 -34.71 23.62 -15.07
N ILE A 252 -34.68 24.80 -15.71
CA ILE A 252 -33.62 25.16 -16.67
C ILE A 252 -32.24 25.08 -16.00
N GLU A 253 -32.07 25.64 -14.81
CA GLU A 253 -30.78 25.62 -14.12
C GLU A 253 -30.39 24.22 -13.63
N LYS A 254 -31.35 23.44 -13.11
CA LYS A 254 -31.18 22.01 -12.81
C LYS A 254 -30.72 21.21 -14.03
N MET A 255 -31.28 21.47 -15.21
CA MET A 255 -30.91 20.81 -16.46
C MET A 255 -29.55 21.25 -16.99
N ARG A 256 -29.15 22.53 -16.79
CA ARG A 256 -27.78 23.01 -17.06
C ARG A 256 -26.75 22.29 -16.19
N LEU A 257 -26.98 22.21 -14.89
CA LEU A 257 -26.11 21.49 -13.95
C LEU A 257 -26.00 19.99 -14.30
N ARG A 258 -27.14 19.33 -14.59
CA ARG A 258 -27.17 17.93 -15.06
C ARG A 258 -26.38 17.75 -16.36
N THR A 259 -26.49 18.68 -17.31
CA THR A 259 -25.75 18.66 -18.58
C THR A 259 -24.25 18.83 -18.36
N SER A 260 -23.84 19.75 -17.48
CA SER A 260 -22.42 19.94 -17.12
C SER A 260 -21.82 18.69 -16.48
N SER A 261 -22.52 18.10 -15.50
CA SER A 261 -22.13 16.85 -14.85
C SER A 261 -22.01 15.69 -15.86
N MET A 262 -22.99 15.53 -16.76
CA MET A 262 -22.96 14.49 -17.79
C MET A 262 -21.81 14.66 -18.78
N ARG A 263 -21.48 15.90 -19.17
CA ARG A 263 -20.30 16.21 -20.01
C ARG A 263 -18.99 15.85 -19.30
N LEU A 264 -18.88 16.13 -18.00
CA LEU A 264 -17.71 15.74 -17.20
C LEU A 264 -17.57 14.22 -17.12
N GLN A 265 -18.66 13.48 -16.86
CA GLN A 265 -18.63 12.02 -16.81
C GLN A 265 -18.31 11.39 -18.18
N HIS A 266 -18.85 11.94 -19.26
CA HIS A 266 -18.48 11.53 -20.62
C HIS A 266 -16.99 11.76 -20.90
N SER A 267 -16.44 12.92 -20.51
CA SER A 267 -15.01 13.23 -20.67
C SER A 267 -14.12 12.26 -19.87
N LYS A 268 -14.45 12.01 -18.59
CA LYS A 268 -13.76 11.02 -17.74
C LYS A 268 -13.80 9.62 -18.35
N THR A 269 -14.97 9.18 -18.81
CA THR A 269 -15.16 7.85 -19.43
C THR A 269 -14.38 7.74 -20.74
N LYS A 270 -14.35 8.79 -21.56
CA LYS A 270 -13.56 8.85 -22.79
C LYS A 270 -12.06 8.77 -22.50
N SER A 271 -11.57 9.49 -21.49
CA SER A 271 -10.17 9.45 -21.05
C SER A 271 -9.78 8.07 -20.52
N LEU A 272 -10.60 7.47 -19.65
CA LEU A 272 -10.38 6.11 -19.15
C LEU A 272 -10.38 5.07 -20.29
N LEU A 273 -11.23 5.24 -21.30
CA LEU A 273 -11.25 4.38 -22.48
C LEU A 273 -10.00 4.55 -23.35
N ALA A 274 -9.46 5.78 -23.48
CA ALA A 274 -8.19 6.02 -24.16
C ALA A 274 -7.02 5.36 -23.40
N GLN A 275 -6.91 5.61 -22.09
CA GLN A 275 -5.89 4.99 -21.22
C GLN A 275 -5.98 3.46 -21.26
N ARG A 276 -7.19 2.88 -21.20
CA ARG A 276 -7.38 1.42 -21.31
C ARG A 276 -6.99 0.87 -22.67
N LYS A 277 -7.15 1.64 -23.76
CA LYS A 277 -6.68 1.24 -25.10
C LYS A 277 -5.16 1.28 -25.18
N GLU A 278 -4.52 2.32 -24.67
CA GLU A 278 -3.06 2.42 -24.59
C GLU A 278 -2.48 1.26 -23.76
N LEU A 279 -3.03 1.01 -22.57
CA LEU A 279 -2.65 -0.16 -21.75
C LEU A 279 -2.92 -1.49 -22.47
N SER A 280 -4.05 -1.65 -23.17
CA SER A 280 -4.39 -2.88 -23.89
C SER A 280 -3.58 -3.10 -25.18
N LEU A 281 -2.97 -2.06 -25.74
CA LEU A 281 -2.03 -2.17 -26.86
C LEU A 281 -0.61 -2.46 -26.36
N ASN A 282 -0.25 -1.95 -25.18
CA ASN A 282 1.07 -2.09 -24.58
C ASN A 282 1.25 -3.37 -23.76
N VAL A 283 0.18 -4.09 -23.45
CA VAL A 283 0.24 -5.35 -22.68
C VAL A 283 -0.08 -6.53 -23.59
N THR A 284 0.94 -7.33 -23.89
CA THR A 284 0.81 -8.58 -24.64
C THR A 284 0.61 -9.76 -23.69
N ALA A 285 0.15 -10.90 -24.20
CA ALA A 285 0.08 -12.15 -23.42
C ALA A 285 1.45 -12.55 -22.82
N VAL A 286 2.54 -12.29 -23.56
CA VAL A 286 3.91 -12.60 -23.15
C VAL A 286 4.33 -11.80 -21.92
N ASP A 287 3.81 -10.59 -21.72
CA ASP A 287 4.11 -9.77 -20.54
C ASP A 287 3.48 -10.36 -19.26
N PHE A 288 2.31 -10.97 -19.38
CA PHE A 288 1.68 -11.70 -18.26
C PHE A 288 2.46 -12.97 -17.90
N ASP A 289 2.82 -13.77 -18.91
CA ASP A 289 3.63 -14.99 -18.70
C ASP A 289 4.98 -14.64 -18.06
N ARG A 290 5.62 -13.57 -18.54
CA ARG A 290 6.87 -13.04 -17.96
C ARG A 290 6.69 -12.63 -16.50
N LEU A 291 5.64 -11.87 -16.18
CA LEU A 291 5.35 -11.44 -14.81
C LEU A 291 5.07 -12.64 -13.90
N GLU A 292 4.38 -13.67 -14.39
CA GLU A 292 4.15 -14.91 -13.66
C GLU A 292 5.46 -15.67 -13.38
N ILE A 293 6.37 -15.75 -14.36
CA ILE A 293 7.70 -16.36 -14.21
C ILE A 293 8.56 -15.57 -13.20
N GLU A 294 8.60 -14.24 -13.31
CA GLU A 294 9.34 -13.38 -12.38
C GLU A 294 8.79 -13.50 -10.96
N ASN A 295 7.45 -13.50 -10.78
CA ASN A 295 6.81 -13.70 -9.47
C ASN A 295 7.13 -15.09 -8.88
N LYS A 296 7.01 -16.17 -9.68
CA LYS A 296 7.42 -17.53 -9.26
C LYS A 296 8.90 -17.61 -8.88
N HIS A 297 9.78 -16.85 -9.56
CA HIS A 297 11.19 -16.76 -9.21
C HIS A 297 11.41 -16.04 -7.87
N PHE A 298 10.76 -14.89 -7.66
CA PHE A 298 10.86 -14.15 -6.39
C PHE A 298 10.27 -14.93 -5.22
N GLN A 299 9.15 -15.62 -5.40
CA GLN A 299 8.53 -16.47 -4.39
C GLN A 299 9.49 -17.57 -3.90
N LYS A 300 10.13 -18.31 -4.83
CA LYS A 300 11.17 -19.30 -4.49
C LYS A 300 12.36 -18.68 -3.75
N LYS A 301 12.77 -17.47 -4.14
CA LYS A 301 13.88 -16.74 -3.49
C LYS A 301 13.50 -16.30 -2.06
N ILE A 302 12.25 -15.93 -1.82
CA ILE A 302 11.71 -15.61 -0.49
C ILE A 302 11.67 -16.87 0.37
N GLU A 303 11.18 -17.99 -0.16
CA GLU A 303 11.14 -19.28 0.54
C GLU A 303 12.54 -19.75 0.96
N GLN A 304 13.53 -19.70 0.06
CA GLN A 304 14.93 -19.97 0.38
C GLN A 304 15.46 -19.07 1.51
N LYS A 305 15.20 -17.76 1.46
CA LYS A 305 15.64 -16.82 2.50
C LYS A 305 14.93 -17.04 3.83
N ASN A 306 13.66 -17.43 3.82
CA ASN A 306 12.91 -17.80 5.02
C ASN A 306 13.46 -19.09 5.66
N GLU A 307 13.83 -20.10 4.86
CA GLU A 307 14.46 -21.32 5.36
C GLU A 307 15.83 -21.04 5.99
N HIS A 308 16.68 -20.25 5.33
CA HIS A 308 17.95 -19.79 5.95
C HIS A 308 17.73 -19.01 7.25
N LEU A 309 16.71 -18.13 7.30
CA LEU A 309 16.35 -17.38 8.50
C LEU A 309 15.86 -18.31 9.62
N PHE A 310 15.10 -19.35 9.28
CA PHE A 310 14.61 -20.36 10.24
C PHE A 310 15.77 -21.17 10.83
N GLN A 311 16.71 -21.63 10.00
CA GLN A 311 17.92 -22.32 10.45
C GLN A 311 18.77 -21.44 11.39
N LEU A 312 19.00 -20.17 11.02
CA LEU A 312 19.72 -19.21 11.87
C LEU A 312 18.99 -18.95 13.20
N LYS A 313 17.66 -18.79 13.18
CA LYS A 313 16.86 -18.66 14.42
C LYS A 313 17.00 -19.89 15.32
N LYS A 314 16.99 -21.10 14.76
CA LYS A 314 17.18 -22.36 15.50
C LYS A 314 18.57 -22.43 16.13
N MET A 315 19.63 -22.05 15.40
CA MET A 315 21.00 -21.98 15.94
C MET A 315 21.11 -20.96 17.08
N THR A 316 20.62 -19.74 16.88
CA THR A 316 20.62 -18.68 17.89
C THR A 316 19.84 -19.07 19.14
N ALA A 317 18.69 -19.75 19.00
CA ALA A 317 17.92 -20.27 20.13
C ALA A 317 18.71 -21.32 20.93
N GLY A 318 19.41 -22.25 20.25
CA GLY A 318 20.28 -23.23 20.89
C GLY A 318 21.46 -22.59 21.63
N ILE A 319 22.13 -21.61 21.01
CA ILE A 319 23.22 -20.85 21.63
C ILE A 319 22.73 -20.09 22.87
N ASN A 320 21.57 -19.42 22.79
CA ASN A 320 20.99 -18.70 23.93
C ASN A 320 20.61 -19.64 25.09
N LEU A 321 20.17 -20.87 24.81
CA LEU A 321 19.90 -21.88 25.84
C LEU A 321 21.20 -22.27 26.58
N VAL A 322 22.27 -22.54 25.83
CA VAL A 322 23.60 -22.86 26.38
C VAL A 322 24.16 -21.69 27.20
N ILE A 323 24.09 -20.45 26.69
CA ILE A 323 24.48 -19.24 27.43
C ILE A 323 23.69 -19.10 28.73
N THR A 324 22.37 -19.36 28.69
CA THR A 324 21.51 -19.30 29.88
C THR A 324 21.90 -20.37 30.91
N GLN A 325 22.25 -21.58 30.46
CA GLN A 325 22.73 -22.65 31.33
C GLN A 325 24.07 -22.28 32.00
N HIS A 326 25.05 -21.79 31.24
CA HIS A 326 26.32 -21.32 31.80
C HIS A 326 26.13 -20.13 32.75
N ARG A 327 25.25 -19.18 32.44
CA ARG A 327 24.91 -18.06 33.33
C ARG A 327 24.34 -18.54 34.66
N LYS A 328 23.43 -19.52 34.65
CA LYS A 328 22.90 -20.13 35.88
C LYS A 328 23.99 -20.85 36.69
N TYR A 329 24.88 -21.59 36.03
CA TYR A 329 26.01 -22.25 36.68
C TYR A 329 26.95 -21.23 37.34
N MET A 330 27.36 -20.19 36.61
CA MET A 330 28.23 -19.12 37.11
C MET A 330 27.58 -18.34 38.26
N GLN A 331 26.26 -18.11 38.21
CA GLN A 331 25.53 -17.50 39.31
C GLN A 331 25.61 -18.37 40.56
N GLY A 332 25.31 -19.68 40.46
CA GLY A 332 25.38 -20.61 41.59
C GLY A 332 26.78 -20.70 42.20
N GLN A 333 27.83 -20.68 41.38
CA GLN A 333 29.22 -20.59 41.86
C GLN A 333 29.50 -19.25 42.56
N THR A 334 28.99 -18.13 42.04
CA THR A 334 29.13 -16.79 42.65
C THR A 334 28.41 -16.71 44.00
N ASP A 335 27.22 -17.30 44.10
CA ASP A 335 26.44 -17.37 45.35
C ASP A 335 27.16 -18.26 46.39
N TYR A 336 27.81 -19.34 45.95
CA TYR A 336 28.66 -20.18 46.80
C TYR A 336 29.93 -19.45 47.27
N PHE A 337 30.65 -18.77 46.38
CA PHE A 337 31.83 -17.96 46.73
C PHE A 337 31.49 -16.80 47.67
N THR A 338 30.35 -16.11 47.48
CA THR A 338 29.92 -15.05 48.39
C THR A 338 29.53 -15.60 49.76
N LYS A 339 28.92 -16.79 49.84
CA LYS A 339 28.69 -17.50 51.10
C LYS A 339 30.02 -17.80 51.82
N ILE A 340 30.98 -18.45 51.15
CA ILE A 340 32.32 -18.72 51.73
C ILE A 340 32.97 -17.42 52.20
N ARG A 341 32.95 -16.36 51.38
CA ARG A 341 33.55 -15.06 51.73
C ARG A 341 32.91 -14.46 52.98
N ASN A 342 31.61 -14.62 53.17
CA ASN A 342 30.91 -14.18 54.37
C ASN A 342 31.25 -15.05 55.59
N ASP A 343 31.44 -16.35 55.41
CA ASP A 343 31.85 -17.25 56.50
C ASP A 343 33.32 -17.03 56.91
N VAL A 344 34.24 -16.79 55.96
CA VAL A 344 35.61 -16.33 56.23
C VAL A 344 35.62 -15.01 56.99
N LYS A 345 34.79 -14.02 56.61
CA LYS A 345 34.66 -12.77 57.37
C LYS A 345 34.20 -12.99 58.82
N LYS A 346 33.27 -13.92 59.06
CA LYS A 346 32.83 -14.27 60.44
C LYS A 346 33.93 -14.96 61.23
N ILE A 347 34.70 -15.85 60.58
CA ILE A 347 35.82 -16.53 61.22
C ILE A 347 36.90 -15.51 61.59
N ASN A 348 37.34 -14.67 60.66
CA ASN A 348 38.33 -13.62 60.92
C ASN A 348 37.89 -12.72 62.09
N LYS A 349 36.64 -12.22 62.09
CA LYS A 349 36.14 -11.39 63.20
C LYS A 349 36.23 -12.10 64.56
N ARG A 350 35.93 -13.40 64.62
CA ARG A 350 36.09 -14.20 65.86
C ARG A 350 37.54 -14.41 66.23
N THR A 351 38.42 -14.59 65.25
CA THR A 351 39.87 -14.66 65.50
C THR A 351 40.37 -13.34 66.06
N ASP A 352 39.92 -12.20 65.53
CA ASP A 352 40.26 -10.87 66.03
C ASP A 352 39.74 -10.65 67.47
N GLU A 353 38.50 -11.09 67.75
CA GLU A 353 37.91 -11.09 69.11
C GLU A 353 38.71 -11.95 70.09
N ILE A 354 39.07 -13.19 69.72
CA ILE A 354 39.86 -14.11 70.55
C ILE A 354 41.29 -13.60 70.76
N ASN A 355 41.92 -13.02 69.73
CA ASN A 355 43.25 -12.44 69.86
C ASN A 355 43.24 -11.25 70.83
N TRP A 356 42.22 -10.38 70.76
CA TRP A 356 42.06 -9.28 71.71
C TRP A 356 41.84 -9.79 73.15
N GLU A 357 41.03 -10.85 73.34
CA GLU A 357 40.87 -11.50 74.65
C GLU A 357 42.19 -12.10 75.15
N ALA A 358 42.98 -12.74 74.27
CA ALA A 358 44.28 -13.32 74.61
C ALA A 358 45.31 -12.25 75.00
N ASP A 359 45.43 -11.16 74.23
CA ASP A 359 46.29 -10.02 74.55
C ASP A 359 45.86 -9.35 75.87
N HIS A 360 44.55 -9.25 76.12
CA HIS A 360 44.02 -8.71 77.36
C HIS A 360 44.38 -9.58 78.57
N VAL A 361 44.15 -10.89 78.49
CA VAL A 361 44.49 -11.87 79.53
C VAL A 361 46.01 -11.94 79.74
N GLN A 362 46.83 -11.85 78.69
CA GLN A 362 48.27 -11.78 78.83
C GLN A 362 48.69 -10.53 79.62
N SER A 363 48.11 -9.36 79.31
CA SER A 363 48.36 -8.14 80.08
C SER A 363 47.87 -8.21 81.54
N GLU A 364 46.87 -9.04 81.86
CA GLU A 364 46.48 -9.31 83.25
C GLU A 364 47.43 -10.30 83.94
N LEU A 365 47.91 -11.32 83.22
CA LEU A 365 48.93 -12.27 83.70
C LEU A 365 50.26 -11.57 83.99
N ASP A 366 50.74 -10.71 83.10
CA ASP A 366 51.99 -9.96 83.29
C ASP A 366 51.93 -9.11 84.58
N LYS A 367 50.80 -8.42 84.82
CA LYS A 367 50.56 -7.66 86.07
C LYS A 367 50.48 -8.58 87.29
N ALA A 368 49.85 -9.75 87.16
CA ALA A 368 49.78 -10.73 88.24
C ALA A 368 51.17 -11.29 88.57
N GLU A 369 52.00 -11.54 87.57
CA GLU A 369 53.40 -11.98 87.71
C GLU A 369 54.25 -10.88 88.36
N GLU A 370 54.15 -9.62 87.92
CA GLU A 370 54.80 -8.47 88.59
C GLU A 370 54.43 -8.37 90.08
N THR A 371 53.14 -8.52 90.43
CA THR A 371 52.72 -8.50 91.84
C THR A 371 53.19 -9.74 92.61
N TYR A 372 53.23 -10.92 91.98
CA TYR A 372 53.76 -12.13 92.58
C TYR A 372 55.26 -12.03 92.85
N ASP A 373 56.05 -11.53 91.90
CA ASP A 373 57.49 -11.30 92.06
C ASP A 373 57.78 -10.23 93.11
N TYR A 374 56.94 -9.19 93.20
CA TYR A 374 56.98 -8.24 94.32
C TYR A 374 56.78 -8.94 95.68
N PHE A 375 55.75 -9.81 95.81
CA PHE A 375 55.52 -10.58 97.04
C PHE A 375 56.64 -11.61 97.31
N LEU A 376 57.22 -12.22 96.28
CA LEU A 376 58.32 -13.18 96.41
C LEU A 376 59.62 -12.46 96.82
N GLY A 377 59.88 -11.27 96.29
CA GLY A 377 60.95 -10.38 96.73
C GLY A 377 60.75 -9.92 98.18
N LEU A 378 59.52 -9.60 98.56
CA LEU A 378 59.16 -9.32 99.95
C LEU A 378 59.38 -10.54 100.84
N GLN A 379 58.98 -11.75 100.43
CA GLN A 379 59.21 -12.99 101.19
C GLN A 379 60.71 -13.33 101.35
N LYS A 380 61.51 -13.15 100.29
CA LYS A 380 62.96 -13.37 100.31
C LYS A 380 63.69 -12.36 101.20
N SER A 381 63.24 -11.11 101.24
CA SER A 381 63.79 -10.06 102.11
C SER A 381 63.22 -10.08 103.53
N TYR A 382 62.03 -10.69 103.73
CA TYR A 382 61.42 -10.94 105.03
C TYR A 382 62.13 -12.06 105.79
N LYS A 383 63.31 -11.74 106.30
CA LYS A 383 63.98 -12.56 107.30
C LYS A 383 63.30 -12.34 108.65
N VAL A 384 62.63 -13.37 109.17
CA VAL A 384 62.17 -13.38 110.57
C VAL A 384 63.40 -13.16 111.46
N PRO A 385 63.46 -12.07 112.27
CA PRO A 385 64.63 -11.79 113.08
C PRO A 385 64.88 -12.91 114.08
N ASP A 386 66.16 -13.24 114.32
CA ASP A 386 66.52 -14.21 115.35
C ASP A 386 65.99 -13.75 116.72
N VAL A 387 65.60 -14.68 117.59
CA VAL A 387 64.91 -14.35 118.85
C VAL A 387 65.74 -13.40 119.70
N MET A 388 67.07 -13.57 119.73
CA MET A 388 67.97 -12.67 120.45
C MET A 388 68.15 -11.31 119.76
N GLU A 389 68.10 -11.25 118.43
CA GLU A 389 68.12 -9.99 117.66
C GLU A 389 66.83 -9.21 117.88
N TYR A 390 65.66 -9.87 117.84
CA TYR A 390 64.37 -9.28 118.18
C TYR A 390 64.33 -8.76 119.63
N VAL A 391 64.88 -9.51 120.60
CA VAL A 391 64.98 -9.08 122.01
C VAL A 391 65.88 -7.85 122.16
N LYS A 392 67.01 -7.78 121.43
CA LYS A 392 67.87 -6.57 121.37
C LYS A 392 67.14 -5.38 120.76
N LEU A 393 66.56 -5.53 119.57
CA LEU A 393 65.83 -4.46 118.88
C LEU A 393 64.64 -3.95 119.70
N LYS A 394 63.96 -4.84 120.45
CA LYS A 394 62.88 -4.51 121.39
C LYS A 394 63.39 -3.98 122.74
N GLY A 395 64.68 -4.15 123.04
CA GLY A 395 65.42 -3.44 124.07
C GLY A 395 65.68 -2.00 123.64
N GLU A 396 66.35 -1.82 122.50
CA GLU A 396 66.62 -0.51 121.87
C GLU A 396 65.34 0.30 121.65
N LEU A 397 64.28 -0.31 121.14
CA LEU A 397 62.97 0.35 120.99
C LEU A 397 62.40 0.79 122.34
N ARG A 398 62.60 0.01 123.42
CA ARG A 398 62.21 0.44 124.78
C ARG A 398 63.11 1.56 125.32
N GLU A 399 64.39 1.57 124.98
CA GLU A 399 65.31 2.66 125.33
C GLU A 399 65.00 3.95 124.58
N VAL A 400 64.70 3.87 123.29
CA VAL A 400 64.25 4.99 122.46
C VAL A 400 62.85 5.46 122.90
N GLN A 401 61.93 4.55 123.25
CA GLN A 401 60.66 4.96 123.86
C GLN A 401 60.87 5.63 125.22
N LYS A 402 61.82 5.15 126.05
CA LYS A 402 62.18 5.76 127.33
C LYS A 402 62.83 7.12 127.12
N SER A 403 63.71 7.28 126.13
CA SER A 403 64.32 8.56 125.79
C SER A 403 63.29 9.54 125.23
N ILE A 404 62.39 9.11 124.33
CA ILE A 404 61.23 9.91 123.87
C ILE A 404 60.34 10.31 125.07
N LYS A 405 60.12 9.42 126.05
CA LYS A 405 59.33 9.73 127.25
C LYS A 405 60.06 10.73 128.18
N ILE A 406 61.39 10.64 128.29
CA ILE A 406 62.24 11.61 128.98
C ILE A 406 62.23 12.95 128.24
N TRP A 407 62.37 12.99 126.91
CA TRP A 407 62.32 14.19 126.09
C TRP A 407 60.94 14.85 126.11
N LYS A 408 59.85 14.07 126.04
CA LYS A 408 58.49 14.57 126.27
C LYS A 408 58.32 15.16 127.68
N ARG A 409 58.94 14.58 128.71
CA ARG A 409 58.91 15.13 130.07
C ARG A 409 59.81 16.36 130.23
N LYS A 410 60.98 16.41 129.60
CA LYS A 410 61.83 17.62 129.51
C LYS A 410 61.11 18.75 128.80
N LYS A 411 60.48 18.47 127.65
CA LYS A 411 59.62 19.43 126.95
C LYS A 411 58.50 19.90 127.86
N TYR A 412 57.75 19.01 128.51
CA TYR A 412 56.69 19.39 129.43
C TYR A 412 57.19 20.27 130.60
N ILE A 413 58.39 20.03 131.13
CA ILE A 413 59.00 20.89 132.16
C ILE A 413 59.38 22.25 131.58
N GLN A 414 59.94 22.31 130.36
CA GLN A 414 60.22 23.57 129.67
C GLN A 414 58.95 24.34 129.33
N ASP A 415 57.91 23.68 128.81
CA ASP A 415 56.58 24.25 128.55
C ASP A 415 55.96 24.79 129.85
N LEU A 416 56.09 24.06 130.97
CA LEU A 416 55.59 24.51 132.28
C LEU A 416 56.39 25.71 132.85
N ALA A 417 57.71 25.74 132.63
CA ALA A 417 58.56 26.87 133.00
C ALA A 417 58.27 28.10 132.12
N MET A 418 58.05 27.89 130.82
CA MET A 418 57.54 28.87 129.87
C MET A 418 56.20 29.44 130.33
N ASP A 419 55.23 28.59 130.68
CA ASP A 419 53.93 29.02 131.19
C ASP A 419 54.04 29.71 132.56
N ALA A 420 55.04 29.40 133.39
CA ALA A 420 55.30 30.11 134.63
C ALA A 420 55.86 31.52 134.36
N ALA A 421 56.89 31.64 133.54
CA ALA A 421 57.45 32.93 133.11
C ALA A 421 56.41 33.80 132.39
N LEU A 422 55.56 33.20 131.53
CA LEU A 422 54.45 33.89 130.88
C LEU A 422 53.33 34.30 131.84
N ARG A 423 53.15 33.61 132.97
CA ARG A 423 52.23 34.04 134.03
C ARG A 423 52.81 35.20 134.84
N GLU A 424 54.09 35.16 135.20
CA GLU A 424 54.78 36.30 135.83
C GLU A 424 54.76 37.53 134.92
N MET A 425 55.14 37.39 133.65
CA MET A 425 55.11 38.49 132.67
C MET A 425 53.70 39.08 132.50
N LYS A 426 52.64 38.26 132.48
CA LYS A 426 51.25 38.75 132.48
C LYS A 426 50.85 39.46 133.77
N HIS A 427 51.31 38.99 134.93
CA HIS A 427 51.08 39.67 136.21
C HIS A 427 51.81 41.02 136.28
N LEU A 428 53.06 41.10 135.80
CA LEU A 428 53.87 42.32 135.81
C LEU A 428 53.41 43.37 134.78
N THR A 429 52.85 42.96 133.64
CA THR A 429 52.37 43.88 132.59
C THR A 429 50.86 44.13 132.60
N GLY A 430 50.08 43.41 133.41
CA GLY A 430 48.62 43.52 133.48
C GLY A 430 47.87 43.08 132.20
N SER A 431 48.58 42.59 131.18
CA SER A 431 48.02 42.27 129.87
C SER A 431 47.41 40.86 129.82
N LYS A 432 46.24 40.73 129.19
CA LYS A 432 45.54 39.43 129.02
C LYS A 432 46.09 38.57 127.88
N ARG A 433 46.96 39.12 127.00
CA ARG A 433 47.54 38.40 125.86
C ARG A 433 49.05 38.28 126.01
N VAL A 434 49.63 37.20 125.48
CA VAL A 434 51.09 37.06 125.37
C VAL A 434 51.57 37.93 124.23
N ASP A 435 52.49 38.85 124.51
CA ASP A 435 53.06 39.71 123.48
C ASP A 435 54.24 39.01 122.79
N LYS A 436 54.33 39.13 121.45
CA LYS A 436 55.30 38.36 120.66
C LYS A 436 56.76 38.71 120.96
N ASN A 437 57.01 39.88 121.53
CA ASN A 437 58.35 40.38 121.83
C ASN A 437 58.87 39.96 123.22
N TRP A 438 58.09 39.24 124.04
CA TRP A 438 58.53 38.77 125.37
C TRP A 438 59.47 37.56 125.31
N LEU A 439 59.63 36.93 124.14
CA LEU A 439 60.36 35.67 123.93
C LEU A 439 61.31 35.75 122.73
N ARG A 440 61.82 36.96 122.43
CA ARG A 440 62.81 37.21 121.39
C ARG A 440 64.15 37.44 122.08
N ASP A 441 65.14 36.60 121.78
CA ASP A 441 66.47 36.73 122.35
C ASP A 441 67.14 38.06 121.93
N PRO A 442 67.92 38.72 122.81
CA PRO A 442 68.54 40.01 122.50
C PRO A 442 69.54 40.00 121.33
N GLU A 443 70.01 38.83 120.91
CA GLU A 443 71.13 38.67 119.97
C GLU A 443 70.73 38.74 118.49
N GLU A 444 69.43 38.75 118.13
CA GLU A 444 68.98 38.94 116.74
C GLU A 444 69.07 40.39 116.22
N VAL A 445 69.46 41.36 117.05
CA VAL A 445 69.51 42.80 116.67
C VAL A 445 70.90 43.25 116.19
N LEU A 446 71.95 42.43 116.37
CA LEU A 446 73.31 42.72 115.92
C LEU A 446 73.89 41.53 115.15
N GLY A 447 73.92 41.62 113.83
CA GLY A 447 74.34 40.52 112.97
C GLY A 447 75.83 40.19 113.08
N TYR A 448 76.14 38.92 113.28
CA TYR A 448 77.39 38.30 112.81
C TYR A 448 77.13 36.95 112.16
N ASN A 449 77.95 36.63 111.17
CA ASN A 449 77.76 35.56 110.20
C ASN A 449 78.83 34.48 110.40
N ILE A 450 78.45 33.21 110.56
CA ILE A 450 79.33 32.07 110.29
C ILE A 450 78.55 30.96 109.58
N ASN A 451 79.05 30.56 108.41
CA ASN A 451 78.44 29.57 107.52
C ASN A 451 78.60 28.11 108.00
N THR A 452 77.64 27.26 107.66
CA THR A 452 77.83 25.98 106.92
C THR A 452 76.44 25.39 106.59
N GLN A 453 75.94 25.51 105.35
CA GLN A 453 76.16 24.54 104.24
C GLN A 453 75.93 23.08 104.69
N ASN A 454 74.87 22.36 104.29
CA ASN A 454 74.30 22.27 102.94
C ASN A 454 72.80 21.89 102.91
N SER A 455 72.16 22.18 101.77
CA SER A 455 70.72 22.06 101.54
C SER A 455 70.38 20.93 100.55
N VAL A 456 69.32 20.18 100.87
CA VAL A 456 68.41 19.47 99.91
C VAL A 456 67.52 20.57 99.27
N PRO A 457 66.89 20.51 98.06
CA PRO A 457 66.39 19.38 97.24
C PRO A 457 66.94 19.42 95.78
N ASP A 458 66.32 19.00 94.65
CA ASP A 458 64.93 18.58 94.34
C ASP A 458 64.76 17.71 93.06
N LEU A 459 63.51 17.35 92.78
CA LEU A 459 62.93 16.55 91.70
C LEU A 459 63.32 16.91 90.24
N THR A 460 63.65 15.88 89.47
CA THR A 460 63.46 15.70 87.99
C THR A 460 63.71 14.19 87.73
N THR A 461 63.10 13.46 86.79
CA THR A 461 62.46 13.78 85.50
C THR A 461 61.52 12.62 85.12
N LEU A 462 60.26 12.87 84.76
CA LEU A 462 59.38 11.85 84.16
C LEU A 462 58.29 12.52 83.31
N CYS A 463 58.54 12.63 82.00
CA CYS A 463 57.54 12.89 80.96
C CYS A 463 58.14 12.54 79.59
N LEU A 464 57.75 11.39 79.03
CA LEU A 464 58.04 11.01 77.65
C LEU A 464 56.94 11.51 76.71
N ASN A 465 57.35 11.87 75.51
CA ASN A 465 56.54 12.11 74.32
C ASN A 465 57.27 11.40 73.15
N PRO A 466 56.66 11.12 71.98
CA PRO A 466 55.22 11.13 71.64
C PRO A 466 54.76 9.86 70.86
N GLU A 467 53.44 9.65 70.76
CA GLU A 467 52.84 8.81 69.71
C GLU A 467 52.04 9.68 68.72
N LYS A 468 52.27 9.48 67.40
CA LYS A 468 51.30 9.68 66.30
C LYS A 468 51.94 9.32 64.95
N TYR A 469 51.61 8.15 64.41
CA TYR A 469 51.69 7.84 62.98
C TYR A 469 50.64 6.79 62.60
N ASP A 470 50.44 6.62 61.29
CA ASP A 470 49.43 5.82 60.57
C ASP A 470 47.96 6.28 60.71
N LYS A 471 47.12 6.44 59.68
CA LYS A 471 47.01 6.07 58.24
C LYS A 471 45.89 5.06 57.98
N ASN A 472 45.00 5.45 57.06
CA ASN A 472 44.27 4.63 56.10
C ASN A 472 43.46 3.41 56.58
N SER A 473 42.13 3.54 56.54
CA SER A 473 41.23 2.66 55.79
C SER A 473 39.97 3.41 55.37
#